data_AF-T1DBD0-F1
#
_entry.id   AF-T1DBD0-F1
#
_cell.length_a   1.000
_cell.length_b   1.000
_cell.length_c   1.000
_cell.angle_alpha   90.00
_cell.angle_beta   90.00
_cell.angle_gamma   90.00
#
_symmetry.space_group_name_H-M   'P 1'
#
loop_
_entity.id
_entity.type
_entity.pdbx_description
1 polymer ?
#
loop_
_entity_poly.entity_id
_entity_poly.type
_entity_poly.pdbx_seq_one_letter_code
_entity_poly.pdbx_strand_id
1 'polypeptide(L)'
;DTRIDLFLHSNGGDGVVPWRLVTLIREYCSELSVLVPYRAFSAATLMALGADRVVMHPMGMLGPTDPTVTTPFNPPDPQNPAQRLGISVEDVASYVALVKDDVGIRHEEELIKAFALLGREVNPLALGSVKRATAQSRMLAERLLHQRLGDELDSHELAEIVDKTYVSAFFPWAPYQPK
;
A
#
# COMPACT_ATOMS: atom_id res chain seq x y z
N ASP A 1 12.18 -29.44 -8.32
CA ASP A 1 11.39 -28.26 -7.92
C ASP A 1 11.94 -27.66 -6.64
N THR A 2 12.47 -26.43 -6.74
CA THR A 2 13.05 -25.70 -5.62
C THR A 2 11.97 -24.86 -4.95
N ARG A 3 11.90 -24.92 -3.62
CA ARG A 3 10.99 -24.11 -2.81
C ARG A 3 11.78 -23.10 -1.97
N ILE A 4 11.30 -21.87 -1.91
CA ILE A 4 11.90 -20.82 -1.08
C ILE A 4 10.87 -20.29 -0.09
N ASP A 5 11.23 -20.29 1.19
CA ASP A 5 10.46 -19.65 2.25
C ASP A 5 11.14 -18.34 2.66
N LEU A 6 10.44 -17.23 2.47
CA LEU A 6 10.91 -15.88 2.82
C LEU A 6 10.34 -15.47 4.18
N PHE A 7 11.20 -15.35 5.19
CA PHE A 7 10.85 -14.78 6.48
C PHE A 7 10.74 -13.25 6.38
N LEU A 8 9.52 -12.72 6.51
CA LEU A 8 9.23 -11.31 6.23
C LEU A 8 8.76 -10.57 7.48
N HIS A 9 9.62 -9.68 7.98
CA HIS A 9 9.31 -8.75 9.06
C HIS A 9 9.79 -7.34 8.68
N SER A 10 8.87 -6.48 8.22
CA SER A 10 9.22 -5.16 7.70
C SER A 10 8.05 -4.17 7.73
N ASN A 11 8.36 -2.89 7.88
CA ASN A 11 7.39 -1.78 7.73
C ASN A 11 7.26 -1.29 6.27
N GLY A 12 7.93 -1.94 5.33
CA GLY A 12 7.94 -1.55 3.92
C GLY A 12 9.17 -0.74 3.55
N GLY A 13 9.01 0.21 2.64
CA GLY A 13 10.10 0.96 2.02
C GLY A 13 9.72 1.38 0.60
N ASP A 14 10.66 1.27 -0.33
CA ASP A 14 10.43 1.59 -1.74
C ASP A 14 9.40 0.63 -2.37
N GLY A 15 8.35 1.20 -2.97
CA GLY A 15 7.24 0.44 -3.55
C GLY A 15 7.60 -0.44 -4.76
N VAL A 16 8.74 -0.21 -5.42
CA VAL A 16 9.20 -0.99 -6.59
C VAL A 16 10.01 -2.22 -6.18
N VAL A 17 10.62 -2.20 -4.99
CA VAL A 17 11.44 -3.30 -4.46
C VAL A 17 10.70 -4.64 -4.40
N PRO A 18 9.42 -4.72 -3.98
CA PRO A 18 8.65 -5.96 -3.97
C PRO A 18 8.61 -6.65 -5.32
N TRP A 19 8.30 -5.92 -6.39
CA TRP A 19 8.28 -6.46 -7.75
C TRP A 19 9.62 -7.07 -8.15
N ARG A 20 10.71 -6.32 -7.92
CA ARG A 20 12.07 -6.76 -8.27
C ARG A 20 12.46 -8.01 -7.51
N LEU A 21 12.23 -8.04 -6.20
CA LEU A 21 12.63 -9.16 -5.35
C LEU A 21 11.78 -10.40 -5.61
N VAL A 22 10.45 -10.28 -5.71
CA VAL A 22 9.58 -11.43 -6.02
C VAL A 22 9.95 -12.01 -7.39
N THR A 23 10.11 -11.17 -8.41
CA THR A 23 10.51 -11.63 -9.75
C THR A 23 11.85 -12.35 -9.70
N LEU A 24 12.85 -11.77 -9.02
CA LEU A 24 14.17 -12.39 -8.90
C LEU A 24 14.11 -13.72 -8.16
N ILE A 25 13.41 -13.80 -7.03
CA ILE A 25 13.31 -15.04 -6.24
C ILE A 25 12.66 -16.14 -7.07
N ARG A 26 11.64 -15.81 -7.86
CA ARG A 26 10.93 -16.75 -8.74
C ARG A 26 11.80 -17.32 -9.86
N GLU A 27 12.89 -16.67 -10.27
CA GLU A 27 13.88 -17.27 -11.18
C GLU A 27 14.60 -18.48 -10.55
N TYR A 28 14.59 -18.60 -9.21
CA TYR A 28 15.29 -19.64 -8.47
C TYR A 28 14.36 -20.62 -7.75
N CYS A 29 13.04 -20.46 -7.84
CA CYS A 29 12.08 -21.36 -7.22
C CYS A 29 10.81 -21.57 -8.03
N SER A 30 10.27 -22.78 -7.95
CA SER A 30 8.94 -23.10 -8.48
C SER A 30 7.82 -22.74 -7.49
N GLU A 31 8.15 -22.55 -6.22
CA GLU A 31 7.19 -22.19 -5.17
C GLU A 31 7.86 -21.23 -4.17
N LEU A 32 7.21 -20.08 -3.94
CA LEU A 32 7.60 -19.05 -3.00
C LEU A 32 6.56 -18.97 -1.87
N SER A 33 6.96 -19.27 -0.64
CA SER A 33 6.16 -18.95 0.55
C SER A 33 6.70 -17.71 1.24
N VAL A 34 5.82 -16.89 1.80
CA VAL A 34 6.17 -15.79 2.71
C VAL A 34 5.69 -16.11 4.11
N LEU A 35 6.62 -16.08 5.06
CA LEU A 35 6.37 -16.33 6.49
C LEU A 35 6.30 -14.98 7.22
N VAL A 36 5.14 -14.62 7.77
CA VAL A 36 4.95 -13.36 8.51
C VAL A 36 4.81 -13.68 10.01
N PRO A 37 5.91 -13.56 10.79
CA PRO A 37 5.88 -13.84 12.23
C PRO A 37 5.16 -12.76 13.04
N TYR A 38 5.13 -11.53 12.54
CA TYR A 38 4.61 -10.37 13.28
C TYR A 38 4.03 -9.28 12.37
N ARG A 39 4.83 -8.62 11.53
CA ARG A 39 4.32 -7.54 10.65
C ARG A 39 5.01 -7.47 9.30
N ALA A 40 4.22 -7.28 8.25
CA ALA A 40 4.66 -6.93 6.92
C ALA A 40 3.74 -5.83 6.38
N PHE A 41 4.21 -4.57 6.38
CA PHE A 41 3.41 -3.39 6.00
C PHE A 41 3.91 -2.74 4.71
N SER A 42 3.04 -1.99 4.03
CA SER A 42 3.34 -1.24 2.81
C SER A 42 4.00 -2.13 1.75
N ALA A 43 5.20 -1.78 1.27
CA ALA A 43 5.95 -2.58 0.30
C ALA A 43 6.11 -4.06 0.71
N ALA A 44 6.25 -4.38 2.00
CA ALA A 44 6.35 -5.76 2.45
C ALA A 44 5.04 -6.54 2.23
N THR A 45 3.89 -5.88 2.36
CA THR A 45 2.59 -6.50 2.02
C THR A 45 2.52 -6.85 0.55
N LEU A 46 2.97 -5.97 -0.35
CA LEU A 46 3.06 -6.27 -1.79
C LEU A 46 3.90 -7.53 -2.05
N MET A 47 5.02 -7.68 -1.34
CA MET A 47 5.87 -8.87 -1.46
C MET A 47 5.15 -10.15 -1.04
N ALA A 48 4.33 -10.10 0.01
CA ALA A 48 3.48 -11.21 0.42
C ALA A 48 2.40 -11.53 -0.62
N LEU A 49 1.80 -10.52 -1.27
CA LEU A 49 0.83 -10.75 -2.35
C LEU A 49 1.43 -11.48 -3.55
N GLY A 50 2.72 -11.28 -3.80
CA GLY A 50 3.47 -11.95 -4.85
C GLY A 50 3.90 -13.38 -4.52
N ALA A 51 3.60 -13.91 -3.34
CA ALA A 51 3.97 -15.26 -2.91
C ALA A 51 2.86 -16.27 -3.20
N ASP A 52 3.21 -17.52 -3.48
CA ASP A 52 2.25 -18.60 -3.71
C ASP A 52 1.46 -18.94 -2.45
N ARG A 53 2.14 -18.84 -1.30
CA ARG A 53 1.58 -19.07 0.03
C ARG A 53 2.03 -17.99 1.01
N VAL A 54 1.08 -17.47 1.78
CA VAL A 54 1.38 -16.59 2.92
C VAL A 54 1.04 -17.34 4.20
N VAL A 55 2.05 -17.61 5.02
CA VAL A 55 1.89 -18.28 6.31
C VAL A 55 2.12 -17.24 7.40
N MET A 56 1.08 -16.99 8.20
CA MET A 56 1.13 -15.97 9.25
C MET A 56 1.09 -16.65 10.62
N HIS A 57 1.94 -16.17 11.53
CA HIS A 57 1.80 -16.45 12.95
C HIS A 57 0.46 -15.86 13.45
N PRO A 58 -0.15 -16.32 14.56
CA PRO A 58 -1.38 -15.72 15.08
C PRO A 58 -1.29 -14.23 15.41
N MET A 59 -0.09 -13.72 15.69
CA MET A 59 0.20 -12.28 15.89
C MET A 59 0.71 -11.59 14.62
N GLY A 60 0.72 -12.29 13.49
CA GLY A 60 1.13 -11.80 12.19
C GLY A 60 0.09 -10.82 11.63
N MET A 61 0.56 -9.76 10.98
CA MET A 61 -0.29 -8.74 10.36
C MET A 61 0.24 -8.32 9.00
N LEU A 62 -0.68 -8.17 8.05
CA LEU A 62 -0.46 -7.42 6.80
C LEU A 62 -1.07 -6.03 6.95
N GLY A 63 -0.31 -5.01 6.57
CA GLY A 63 -0.71 -3.61 6.65
C GLY A 63 -1.18 -3.08 5.30
N PRO A 64 -1.65 -1.84 5.25
CA PRO A 64 -2.05 -1.22 3.98
C PRO A 64 -0.84 -1.06 3.06
N THR A 65 -1.09 -1.14 1.75
CA THR A 65 -0.09 -0.99 0.67
C THR A 65 0.02 0.45 0.17
N ASP A 66 -0.65 1.40 0.83
CA ASP A 66 -0.60 2.79 0.45
C ASP A 66 0.83 3.37 0.64
N PRO A 67 1.31 4.15 -0.32
CA PRO A 67 2.65 4.71 -0.25
C PRO A 67 2.66 6.03 0.53
N THR A 68 3.75 6.28 1.24
CA THR A 68 4.13 7.63 1.67
C THR A 68 5.05 8.25 0.61
N VAL A 69 4.70 9.43 0.13
CA VAL A 69 5.45 10.15 -0.89
C VAL A 69 6.34 11.20 -0.25
N THR A 70 7.63 11.17 -0.58
CA THR A 70 8.60 12.19 -0.15
C THR A 70 9.33 12.74 -1.38
N THR A 71 9.03 13.99 -1.74
CA THR A 71 9.63 14.69 -2.88
C THR A 71 10.23 16.04 -2.45
N PRO A 72 11.04 16.70 -3.28
CA PRO A 72 11.49 18.07 -3.01
C PRO A 72 10.36 19.10 -2.84
N PHE A 73 9.15 18.77 -3.33
CA PHE A 73 7.96 19.63 -3.25
C PHE A 73 7.13 19.42 -1.98
N ASN A 74 7.49 18.45 -1.15
CA ASN A 74 6.84 18.24 0.14
C ASN A 74 7.20 19.39 1.12
N PRO A 75 6.32 19.67 2.09
CA PRO A 75 6.61 20.65 3.13
C PRO A 75 7.86 20.22 3.94
N PRO A 76 8.62 21.18 4.47
CA PRO A 76 9.72 20.86 5.39
C PRO A 76 9.16 20.22 6.66
N ASP A 77 9.91 19.28 7.25
CA ASP A 77 9.54 18.70 8.53
C ASP A 77 9.68 19.76 9.65
N PRO A 78 8.61 20.03 10.44
CA PRO A 78 8.66 21.02 11.51
C PRO A 78 9.73 20.73 12.58
N GLN A 79 10.06 19.46 12.82
CA GLN A 79 11.06 19.03 13.80
C GLN A 79 12.48 19.02 13.21
N ASN A 80 12.59 18.82 11.89
CA ASN A 80 13.87 18.82 11.19
C ASN A 80 13.76 19.45 9.80
N PRO A 81 13.91 20.78 9.68
CA PRO A 81 13.72 21.50 8.41
C PRO A 81 14.63 21.07 7.24
N ALA A 82 15.72 20.33 7.52
CA ALA A 82 16.57 19.75 6.48
C ALA A 82 15.91 18.56 5.76
N GLN A 83 14.87 17.98 6.35
CA GLN A 83 14.11 16.87 5.79
C GLN A 83 12.76 17.32 5.25
N ARG A 84 12.20 16.50 4.37
CA ARG A 84 10.88 16.68 3.78
C ARG A 84 9.90 15.81 4.54
N LEU A 85 8.79 16.39 4.97
CA LEU A 85 7.71 15.66 5.62
C LEU A 85 7.05 14.74 4.59
N GLY A 86 7.03 13.44 4.88
CA GLY A 86 6.32 12.47 4.05
C GLY A 86 4.83 12.76 4.02
N ILE A 87 4.20 12.62 2.85
CA ILE A 87 2.75 12.74 2.71
C ILE A 87 2.21 11.34 2.47
N SER A 88 1.40 10.83 3.40
CA SER A 88 0.65 9.59 3.20
C SER A 88 -0.44 9.81 2.16
N VAL A 89 -0.66 8.83 1.28
CA VAL A 89 -1.83 8.86 0.41
C VAL A 89 -3.11 8.75 1.22
N GLU A 90 -3.12 7.92 2.26
CA GLU A 90 -4.28 7.74 3.14
C GLU A 90 -4.68 9.05 3.81
N ASP A 91 -3.73 9.86 4.27
CA ASP A 91 -4.02 11.16 4.90
C ASP A 91 -4.69 12.12 3.91
N VAL A 92 -4.23 12.15 2.65
CA VAL A 92 -4.83 12.99 1.60
C VAL A 92 -6.25 12.52 1.27
N ALA A 93 -6.45 11.20 1.15
CA ALA A 93 -7.77 10.62 0.90
C ALA A 93 -8.72 10.90 2.07
N SER A 94 -8.24 10.72 3.31
CA SER A 94 -8.99 10.96 4.55
C SER A 94 -9.37 12.42 4.72
N TYR A 95 -8.49 13.37 4.33
CA TYR A 95 -8.85 14.78 4.31
C TYR A 95 -10.01 15.07 3.36
N VAL A 96 -9.98 14.50 2.15
CA VAL A 96 -11.07 14.67 1.18
C VAL A 96 -12.37 14.03 1.68
N ALA A 97 -12.28 12.86 2.31
CA ALA A 97 -13.42 12.18 2.92
C ALA A 97 -14.01 13.02 4.07
N LEU A 98 -13.17 13.53 4.97
CA LEU A 98 -13.59 14.40 6.08
C LEU A 98 -14.38 15.61 5.57
N VAL A 99 -13.89 16.28 4.52
CA VAL A 99 -14.56 17.45 3.93
C VAL A 99 -15.94 17.08 3.37
N LYS A 100 -16.04 15.95 2.66
CA LYS A 100 -17.26 15.56 1.92
C LYS A 100 -18.30 14.85 2.77
N ASP A 101 -17.84 13.92 3.60
CA ASP A 101 -18.67 12.92 4.26
C ASP A 101 -18.99 13.33 5.69
N ASP A 102 -18.00 13.80 6.44
CA ASP A 102 -18.17 14.17 7.85
C ASP A 102 -18.64 15.63 8.01
N VAL A 103 -17.98 16.59 7.34
CA VAL A 103 -18.40 18.00 7.36
C VAL A 103 -19.62 18.21 6.44
N GLY A 104 -19.81 17.35 5.44
CA GLY A 104 -20.97 17.40 4.56
C GLY A 104 -20.89 18.50 3.49
N ILE A 105 -19.69 18.99 3.15
CA ILE A 105 -19.52 19.99 2.10
C ILE A 105 -19.71 19.33 0.73
N ARG A 106 -20.81 19.67 0.06
CA ARG A 106 -21.19 19.10 -1.24
C ARG A 106 -21.27 20.13 -2.37
N HIS A 107 -21.29 21.42 -2.05
CA HIS A 107 -21.31 22.49 -3.04
C HIS A 107 -19.94 22.63 -3.72
N GLU A 108 -19.93 22.69 -5.05
CA GLU A 108 -18.72 22.73 -5.86
C GLU A 108 -17.79 23.89 -5.49
N GLU A 109 -18.35 25.08 -5.24
CA GLU A 109 -17.58 26.27 -4.83
C GLU A 109 -16.81 26.06 -3.53
N GLU A 110 -17.44 25.42 -2.53
CA GLU A 110 -16.81 25.13 -1.24
C GLU A 110 -15.76 24.01 -1.36
N LEU A 111 -15.98 23.03 -2.24
CA LEU A 111 -14.98 22.01 -2.56
C LEU A 111 -13.75 22.62 -3.25
N ILE A 112 -13.95 23.54 -4.20
CA ILE A 112 -12.87 24.27 -4.86
C ILE A 112 -12.08 25.06 -3.81
N LYS A 113 -12.76 25.70 -2.87
CA LYS A 113 -12.13 26.46 -1.79
C LYS A 113 -11.32 25.56 -0.86
N ALA A 114 -11.86 24.42 -0.43
CA ALA A 114 -11.13 23.44 0.39
C ALA A 114 -9.88 22.90 -0.34
N PHE A 115 -10.03 22.55 -1.62
CA PHE A 115 -8.91 22.09 -2.44
C PHE A 115 -7.85 23.19 -2.65
N ALA A 116 -8.27 24.43 -2.87
CA ALA A 116 -7.36 25.57 -3.00
C ALA A 116 -6.60 25.86 -1.70
N LEU A 117 -7.23 25.69 -0.54
CA LEU A 117 -6.57 25.80 0.76
C LEU A 117 -5.54 24.67 0.95
N LEU A 118 -5.89 23.42 0.63
CA LEU A 118 -4.95 22.30 0.66
C LEU A 118 -3.75 22.56 -0.26
N GLY A 119 -3.99 23.02 -1.49
CA GLY A 119 -2.94 23.31 -2.48
C GLY A 119 -2.00 24.47 -2.11
N ARG A 120 -2.33 25.27 -1.08
CA ARG A 120 -1.44 26.29 -0.51
C ARG A 120 -0.44 25.69 0.47
N GLU A 121 -0.90 24.76 1.31
CA GLU A 121 -0.08 24.10 2.32
C GLU A 121 0.74 22.94 1.72
N VAL A 122 0.16 22.24 0.76
CA VAL A 122 0.78 21.11 0.06
C VAL A 122 0.96 21.48 -1.41
N ASN A 123 2.21 21.47 -1.87
CA ASN A 123 2.52 21.81 -3.25
C ASN A 123 1.75 20.91 -4.23
N PRO A 124 1.12 21.45 -5.29
CA PRO A 124 0.39 20.65 -6.28
C PRO A 124 1.20 19.53 -6.95
N LEU A 125 2.52 19.69 -7.10
CA LEU A 125 3.40 18.63 -7.61
C LEU A 125 3.56 17.47 -6.62
N ALA A 126 3.47 17.74 -5.32
CA ALA A 126 3.41 16.69 -4.31
C ALA A 126 2.08 15.94 -4.38
N LEU A 127 0.94 16.64 -4.53
CA LEU A 127 -0.38 16.01 -4.75
C LEU A 127 -0.42 15.16 -6.03
N GLY A 128 0.18 15.65 -7.13
CA GLY A 128 0.34 14.86 -8.34
C GLY A 128 1.19 13.61 -8.13
N SER A 129 2.21 13.70 -7.25
CA SER A 129 3.06 12.56 -6.88
C SER A 129 2.31 11.52 -6.03
N VAL A 130 1.45 11.96 -5.11
CA VAL A 130 0.50 11.12 -4.35
C VAL A 130 -0.38 10.30 -5.31
N LYS A 131 -0.99 10.95 -6.31
CA LYS A 131 -1.82 10.25 -7.31
C LYS A 131 -1.04 9.21 -8.11
N ARG A 132 0.20 9.52 -8.52
CA ARG A 132 1.04 8.57 -9.26
C ARG A 132 1.47 7.39 -8.39
N ALA A 133 1.88 7.65 -7.14
CA ALA A 133 2.28 6.61 -6.21
C ALA A 133 1.12 5.64 -5.91
N THR A 134 -0.10 6.18 -5.75
CA THR A 134 -1.33 5.40 -5.62
C THR A 134 -1.52 4.44 -6.80
N ALA A 135 -1.48 4.97 -8.03
CA ALA A 135 -1.66 4.18 -9.24
C ALA A 135 -0.57 3.11 -9.40
N GLN A 136 0.68 3.45 -9.03
CA GLN A 136 1.79 2.51 -9.06
C GLN A 136 1.62 1.37 -8.04
N SER A 137 1.26 1.68 -6.80
CA SER A 137 1.06 0.64 -5.77
C SER A 137 -0.02 -0.36 -6.19
N ARG A 138 -1.17 0.14 -6.68
CA ARG A 138 -2.26 -0.70 -7.19
C ARG A 138 -1.80 -1.56 -8.37
N MET A 139 -1.17 -0.96 -9.38
CA MET A 139 -0.63 -1.69 -10.54
C MET A 139 0.33 -2.81 -10.11
N LEU A 140 1.19 -2.56 -9.13
CA LEU A 140 2.14 -3.56 -8.64
C LEU A 140 1.44 -4.68 -7.86
N ALA A 141 0.45 -4.35 -7.03
CA ALA A 141 -0.36 -5.35 -6.34
C ALA A 141 -1.07 -6.27 -7.35
N GLU A 142 -1.73 -5.70 -8.36
CA GLU A 142 -2.40 -6.44 -9.44
C GLU A 142 -1.43 -7.37 -10.17
N ARG A 143 -0.26 -6.85 -10.56
CA ARG A 143 0.76 -7.65 -11.25
C ARG A 143 1.31 -8.79 -10.40
N LEU A 144 1.55 -8.56 -9.12
CA LEU A 144 2.07 -9.57 -8.20
C LEU A 144 1.04 -10.68 -7.94
N LEU A 145 -0.24 -10.32 -7.82
CA LEU A 145 -1.34 -11.29 -7.71
C LEU A 145 -1.51 -12.10 -9.00
N HIS A 146 -1.47 -11.46 -10.16
CA HIS A 146 -1.54 -12.16 -11.45
C HIS A 146 -0.35 -13.10 -11.68
N GLN A 147 0.86 -12.71 -11.27
CA GLN A 147 2.04 -13.59 -11.40
C GLN A 147 1.89 -14.89 -10.61
N ARG A 148 1.11 -14.87 -9.52
CA ARG A 148 0.77 -16.04 -8.71
C ARG A 148 -0.39 -16.84 -9.30
N LEU A 149 -1.50 -16.18 -9.58
CA LEU A 149 -2.80 -16.82 -9.83
C LEU A 149 -3.14 -16.94 -11.32
N GLY A 150 -2.32 -16.37 -12.21
CA GLY A 150 -2.61 -16.35 -13.64
C GLY A 150 -3.97 -15.71 -13.92
N ASP A 151 -4.81 -16.45 -14.65
CA ASP A 151 -6.19 -16.10 -14.98
C ASP A 151 -7.22 -16.77 -14.03
N GLU A 152 -6.78 -17.34 -12.89
CA GLU A 152 -7.67 -18.01 -11.94
C GLU A 152 -8.59 -17.05 -11.17
N LEU A 153 -8.17 -15.80 -10.98
CA LEU A 153 -9.01 -14.75 -10.41
C LEU A 153 -9.65 -13.94 -11.53
N ASP A 154 -10.95 -13.68 -11.40
CA ASP A 154 -11.58 -12.69 -12.25
C ASP A 154 -11.14 -11.26 -11.87
N SER A 155 -11.40 -10.31 -12.78
CA SER A 155 -11.02 -8.91 -12.58
C SER A 155 -11.65 -8.26 -11.34
N HIS A 156 -12.80 -8.75 -10.89
CA HIS A 156 -13.52 -8.21 -9.74
C HIS A 156 -12.90 -8.70 -8.43
N GLU A 157 -12.62 -10.00 -8.31
CA GLU A 157 -11.94 -10.57 -7.13
C GLU A 157 -10.55 -9.95 -6.95
N LEU A 158 -9.82 -9.78 -8.05
CA LEU A 158 -8.51 -9.13 -8.03
C LEU A 158 -8.61 -7.68 -7.56
N ALA A 159 -9.56 -6.91 -8.10
CA ALA A 159 -9.80 -5.55 -7.64
C ALA A 159 -10.19 -5.49 -6.16
N GLU A 160 -11.02 -6.42 -5.68
CA GLU A 160 -11.45 -6.50 -4.29
C GLU A 160 -10.28 -6.78 -3.34
N ILE A 161 -9.38 -7.69 -3.69
CA ILE A 161 -8.16 -7.97 -2.91
C ILE A 161 -7.26 -6.74 -2.87
N VAL A 162 -7.05 -6.08 -4.01
CA VAL A 162 -6.23 -4.87 -4.09
C VAL A 162 -6.85 -3.76 -3.24
N ASP A 163 -8.17 -3.53 -3.31
CA ASP A 163 -8.85 -2.53 -2.51
C ASP A 163 -8.76 -2.82 -1.00
N LYS A 164 -9.00 -4.07 -0.59
CA LYS A 164 -8.87 -4.48 0.81
C LYS A 164 -7.45 -4.25 1.34
N THR A 165 -6.44 -4.59 0.56
CA THR A 165 -5.03 -4.41 0.94
C THR A 165 -4.55 -2.96 0.80
N TYR A 166 -5.31 -2.08 0.16
CA TYR A 166 -4.93 -0.69 -0.05
C TYR A 166 -5.28 0.22 1.14
N VAL A 167 -6.47 0.04 1.74
CA VAL A 167 -7.00 0.99 2.76
C VAL A 167 -7.33 0.31 4.10
N SER A 168 -7.47 -1.01 4.15
CA SER A 168 -7.96 -1.65 5.38
C SER A 168 -6.83 -1.77 6.41
N ALA A 169 -6.98 -1.04 7.51
CA ALA A 169 -6.09 -1.10 8.66
C ALA A 169 -6.08 -2.53 9.24
N PHE A 170 -4.95 -3.22 9.08
CA PHE A 170 -4.61 -4.50 9.70
C PHE A 170 -5.54 -5.66 9.34
N PHE A 171 -5.09 -6.52 8.41
CA PHE A 171 -5.73 -7.82 8.17
C PHE A 171 -5.02 -8.92 8.97
N PRO A 172 -5.63 -9.45 10.05
CA PRO A 172 -5.34 -10.81 10.48
C PRO A 172 -5.95 -11.76 9.43
N TRP A 173 -5.12 -12.28 8.52
CA TRP A 173 -5.57 -13.21 7.48
C TRP A 173 -6.03 -14.57 8.04
N ALA A 174 -5.68 -14.89 9.29
CA ALA A 174 -6.14 -16.10 9.93
C ALA A 174 -7.55 -15.88 10.54
N PRO A 175 -8.58 -16.68 10.18
CA PRO A 175 -9.78 -16.74 11.00
C PRO A 175 -9.33 -17.15 12.40
N TYR A 176 -9.68 -16.34 13.41
CA TYR A 176 -9.51 -16.71 14.80
C TYR A 176 -10.18 -18.08 14.99
N GLN A 177 -9.38 -19.13 15.12
CA GLN A 177 -9.82 -20.47 15.46
C GLN A 177 -9.67 -20.57 16.98
N PRO A 178 -10.72 -20.28 17.77
CA PRO A 178 -10.64 -20.52 19.21
C PRO A 178 -10.38 -22.02 19.43
N LYS A 179 -9.31 -22.32 20.17
CA LYS A 179 -9.42 -23.15 21.37
C LYS A 179 -10.47 -24.25 21.35
#